data_AF-A0A0M3V5Q2-F1
#
_entry.id   AF-A0A0M3V5Q2-F1
#
_cell.length_a   1.000
_cell.length_b   1.000
_cell.length_c   1.000
_cell.angle_alpha   90.00
_cell.angle_beta   90.00
_cell.angle_gamma   90.00
#
_symmetry.space_group_name_H-M   'P 1'
#
loop_
_entity.id
_entity.type
_entity.pdbx_description
1 polymer ?
#
loop_
_entity_poly.entity_id
_entity_poly.type
_entity_poly.pdbx_seq_one_letter_code
_entity_poly.pdbx_strand_id
1 'polypeptide(L)'
;MLGSLLPVSFDKVVAAPDNIAQAQSNYNKYMQLGYSATRQRNYSAALNYFKQALQERPGDRYATTAMNNIQIYVARDRRNGNSKRPTYVTYIPQNLGKPARQIQGGTRSGIRLSESGQACMPGKKRLTALTPTLDVMQRTTSAYPTFLFYVPQTSAPVMELVLSDEEDNVVYQQTLPTPSKAGIVSLSLPEKPDVLSLKAGKTYHWDFSVICDRSDRQLDYVVSGSIQRIAPDAALMSEIKQVKPEEQAAIYALSGFWEDSLAILSELRKSSPNDPTIKNDWEDLLRSGGLEEIAQEPLVPCCTIH
;
A
#
# COMPACT_ATOMS: atom_id res chain seq x y z
N MET A 1 51.17 -18.67 45.63
CA MET A 1 50.54 -17.36 45.43
C MET A 1 49.18 -17.59 44.81
N LEU A 2 48.17 -16.95 45.40
CA LEU A 2 46.77 -17.01 45.04
C LEU A 2 46.51 -16.45 43.63
N GLY A 3 45.61 -17.09 42.89
CA GLY A 3 45.07 -16.59 41.63
C GLY A 3 43.66 -17.13 41.42
N SER A 4 42.71 -16.63 42.21
CA SER A 4 41.27 -16.91 42.06
C SER A 4 40.71 -16.10 40.90
N LEU A 5 40.36 -16.77 39.80
CA LEU A 5 39.53 -16.22 38.74
C LEU A 5 38.06 -16.48 39.09
N LEU A 6 37.33 -15.40 39.38
CA LEU A 6 35.86 -15.40 39.46
C LEU A 6 35.27 -15.62 38.05
N PRO A 7 34.21 -16.41 37.88
CA PRO A 7 33.47 -16.41 36.63
C PRO A 7 32.62 -15.13 36.54
N VAL A 8 32.80 -14.39 35.45
CA VAL A 8 31.94 -13.27 35.05
C VAL A 8 30.58 -13.84 34.63
N SER A 9 29.53 -13.51 35.39
CA SER A 9 28.14 -13.77 34.97
C SER A 9 27.80 -12.83 33.82
N PHE A 10 27.62 -13.38 32.61
CA PHE A 10 26.89 -12.69 31.55
C PHE A 10 25.41 -13.00 31.74
N ASP A 11 24.73 -12.19 32.55
CA ASP A 11 23.27 -12.12 32.54
C ASP A 11 22.83 -11.59 31.16
N LYS A 12 22.59 -12.51 30.23
CA LYS A 12 21.79 -12.21 29.04
C LYS A 12 20.39 -11.89 29.54
N VAL A 13 20.06 -10.59 29.58
CA VAL A 13 18.68 -10.10 29.64
C VAL A 13 18.00 -10.52 28.33
N VAL A 14 17.56 -11.77 28.26
CA VAL A 14 16.55 -12.20 27.30
C VAL A 14 15.23 -11.78 27.94
N ALA A 15 14.57 -10.77 27.37
CA ALA A 15 13.24 -10.38 27.82
C ALA A 15 12.33 -11.62 27.80
N ALA A 16 11.69 -11.91 28.94
CA ALA A 16 10.76 -13.01 29.07
C ALA A 16 9.64 -12.92 28.00
N PRO A 17 9.13 -14.04 27.48
CA PRO A 17 8.11 -14.05 26.42
C PRO A 17 6.86 -13.21 26.76
N ASP A 18 6.48 -13.11 28.03
CA ASP A 18 5.37 -12.27 28.49
C ASP A 18 5.65 -10.76 28.28
N ASN A 19 6.90 -10.32 28.46
CA ASN A 19 7.30 -8.93 28.20
C ASN A 19 7.27 -8.61 26.69
N ILE A 20 7.60 -9.58 25.83
CA ILE A 20 7.56 -9.41 24.38
C ILE A 20 6.09 -9.32 23.90
N ALA A 21 5.21 -10.17 24.43
CA ALA A 21 3.78 -10.14 24.13
C ALA A 21 3.11 -8.84 24.63
N GLN A 22 3.46 -8.39 25.84
CA GLN A 22 2.95 -7.14 26.39
C GLN A 22 3.44 -5.91 25.60
N ALA A 23 4.72 -5.86 25.24
CA ALA A 23 5.27 -4.79 24.40
C ALA A 23 4.61 -4.73 23.01
N GLN A 24 4.33 -5.89 22.39
CA GLN A 24 3.57 -5.97 21.14
C GLN A 24 2.13 -5.42 21.29
N SER A 25 1.46 -5.77 22.40
CA SER A 25 0.11 -5.30 22.71
C SER A 25 0.08 -3.78 22.95
N ASN A 26 1.03 -3.27 23.73
CA ASN A 26 1.19 -1.83 23.99
C ASN A 26 1.48 -1.04 22.71
N TYR A 27 2.41 -1.54 21.87
CA TYR A 27 2.70 -0.94 20.57
C TYR A 27 1.44 -0.83 19.71
N ASN A 28 0.68 -1.93 19.56
CA ASN A 28 -0.55 -1.94 18.76
C ASN A 28 -1.57 -0.91 19.29
N LYS A 29 -1.75 -0.86 20.61
CA LYS A 29 -2.62 0.12 21.27
C LYS A 29 -2.20 1.56 20.96
N TYR A 30 -0.92 1.90 21.11
CA TYR A 30 -0.42 3.24 20.84
C TYR A 30 -0.54 3.62 19.36
N MET A 31 -0.28 2.70 18.44
CA MET A 31 -0.50 2.93 17.01
C MET A 31 -1.98 3.26 16.72
N GLN A 32 -2.92 2.46 17.26
CA GLN A 32 -4.35 2.68 17.07
C GLN A 32 -4.82 4.02 17.66
N LEU A 33 -4.35 4.37 18.86
CA LEU A 33 -4.65 5.66 19.51
C LEU A 33 -4.09 6.83 18.71
N GLY A 34 -2.86 6.71 18.19
CA GLY A 34 -2.25 7.72 17.33
C GLY A 34 -3.06 7.99 16.06
N TYR A 35 -3.47 6.95 15.36
CA TYR A 35 -4.32 7.09 14.17
C TYR A 35 -5.73 7.58 14.50
N SER A 36 -6.31 7.19 15.64
CA SER A 36 -7.59 7.73 16.10
C SER A 36 -7.53 9.23 16.37
N ALA A 37 -6.49 9.67 17.09
CA ALA A 37 -6.23 11.10 17.31
C ALA A 37 -5.96 11.85 15.99
N THR A 38 -5.31 11.21 15.02
CA THR A 38 -5.07 11.77 13.68
C THR A 38 -6.38 12.03 12.94
N ARG A 39 -7.35 11.09 12.97
CA ARG A 39 -8.69 11.30 12.38
C ARG A 39 -9.42 12.48 13.01
N GLN A 40 -9.21 12.72 14.30
CA GLN A 40 -9.79 13.84 15.03
C GLN A 40 -9.01 15.16 14.86
N ARG A 41 -7.96 15.18 14.02
CA ARG A 41 -7.00 16.29 13.85
C ARG A 41 -6.31 16.70 15.16
N ASN A 42 -6.31 15.83 16.17
CA ASN A 42 -5.57 16.03 17.41
C ASN A 42 -4.12 15.57 17.23
N TYR A 43 -3.36 16.31 16.42
CA TYR A 43 -1.98 15.95 16.07
C TYR A 43 -1.03 15.93 17.26
N SER A 44 -1.28 16.74 18.29
CA SER A 44 -0.48 16.73 19.52
C SER A 44 -0.61 15.38 20.23
N ALA A 45 -1.85 14.89 20.42
CA ALA A 45 -2.09 13.57 20.98
C ALA A 45 -1.55 12.46 20.06
N ALA A 46 -1.74 12.58 18.74
CA ALA A 46 -1.23 11.61 17.77
C ALA A 46 0.30 11.46 17.85
N LEU A 47 1.05 12.56 17.86
CA LEU A 47 2.52 12.55 18.01
C LEU A 47 2.95 11.89 19.32
N ASN A 48 2.24 12.14 20.42
CA ASN A 48 2.57 11.53 21.70
C ASN A 48 2.35 10.01 21.67
N TYR A 49 1.24 9.54 21.10
CA TYR A 49 0.99 8.10 20.97
C TYR A 49 2.00 7.42 20.03
N PHE A 50 2.34 8.01 18.88
CA PHE A 50 3.36 7.40 18.01
C PHE A 50 4.76 7.40 18.62
N LYS A 51 5.11 8.41 19.44
CA LYS A 51 6.34 8.37 20.24
C LYS A 51 6.33 7.22 21.25
N GLN A 52 5.21 6.97 21.92
CA GLN A 52 5.06 5.83 22.82
C GLN A 52 5.19 4.50 22.06
N ALA A 53 4.62 4.40 20.86
CA ALA A 53 4.82 3.22 20.01
C ALA A 53 6.30 3.00 19.65
N LEU A 54 7.07 4.04 19.33
CA LEU A 54 8.52 3.94 19.10
C LEU A 54 9.33 3.60 20.34
N GLN A 55 8.84 3.92 21.55
CA GLN A 55 9.49 3.48 22.79
C GLN A 55 9.34 1.97 23.00
N GLU A 56 8.16 1.43 22.68
CA GLU A 56 7.91 -0.02 22.71
C GLU A 56 8.69 -0.75 21.60
N ARG A 57 8.86 -0.10 20.43
CA ARG A 57 9.60 -0.63 19.27
C ARG A 57 10.53 0.40 18.63
N PRO A 58 11.76 0.57 19.14
CA PRO A 58 12.73 1.49 18.56
C PRO A 58 13.08 1.11 17.12
N GLY A 59 13.09 2.09 16.21
CA GLY A 59 13.40 1.88 14.80
C GLY A 59 12.27 1.28 13.96
N ASP A 60 11.07 1.09 14.53
CA ASP A 60 9.92 0.60 13.79
C ASP A 60 9.52 1.56 12.66
N ARG A 61 9.47 1.03 11.43
CA ARG A 61 9.19 1.82 10.22
C ARG A 61 7.77 2.40 10.28
N TYR A 62 6.78 1.66 10.78
CA TYR A 62 5.38 2.10 10.78
C TYR A 62 5.17 3.29 11.69
N ALA A 63 5.66 3.22 12.94
CA ALA A 63 5.56 4.31 13.89
C ALA A 63 6.38 5.53 13.46
N THR A 64 7.55 5.31 12.85
CA THR A 64 8.38 6.38 12.26
C THR A 64 7.64 7.09 11.12
N THR A 65 7.09 6.34 10.16
CA THR A 65 6.28 6.90 9.06
C THR A 65 5.08 7.66 9.59
N ALA A 66 4.36 7.11 10.57
CA ALA A 66 3.24 7.77 11.21
C ALA A 66 3.64 9.11 11.85
N MET A 67 4.76 9.19 12.56
CA MET A 67 5.26 10.44 13.12
C MET A 67 5.63 11.47 12.04
N ASN A 68 6.33 11.05 10.99
CA ASN A 68 6.74 11.93 9.89
C ASN A 68 5.51 12.51 9.16
N ASN A 69 4.49 11.66 8.95
CA ASN A 69 3.19 12.06 8.43
C ASN A 69 2.56 13.18 9.28
N ILE A 70 2.51 13.03 10.62
CA ILE A 70 1.93 14.08 11.48
C ILE A 70 2.69 15.40 11.42
N GLN A 71 4.03 15.38 11.34
CA GLN A 71 4.83 16.60 11.23
C GLN A 71 4.47 17.41 9.97
N ILE A 72 4.21 16.72 8.85
CA ILE A 72 3.76 17.34 7.61
C ILE A 72 2.37 17.97 7.80
N TYR A 73 1.44 17.26 8.46
CA TYR A 73 0.07 17.76 8.69
C TYR A 73 0.07 19.03 9.52
N VAL A 74 0.86 19.06 10.61
CA VAL A 74 1.03 20.25 11.44
C VAL A 74 1.60 21.43 10.62
N ALA A 75 2.59 21.17 9.75
CA ALA A 75 3.21 22.21 8.94
C ALA A 75 2.30 22.78 7.84
N ARG A 76 1.30 22.01 7.37
CA ARG A 76 0.36 22.44 6.34
C ARG A 76 -0.92 23.06 6.92
N ASP A 77 -1.45 22.53 8.03
CA ASP A 77 -2.60 23.14 8.73
C ASP A 77 -2.26 24.56 9.22
N ARG A 78 -1.01 24.79 9.65
CA ARG A 78 -0.50 26.13 9.97
C ARG A 78 -0.52 27.10 8.79
N ARG A 79 -0.38 26.60 7.55
CA ARG A 79 -0.38 27.42 6.33
C ARG A 79 -1.79 27.72 5.80
N ASN A 80 -2.78 26.90 6.15
CA ASN A 80 -4.10 26.87 5.51
C ASN A 80 -5.25 27.46 6.34
N GLY A 81 -4.94 28.37 7.27
CA GLY A 81 -5.91 29.01 8.17
C GLY A 81 -7.30 29.22 7.55
N ASN A 82 -8.28 28.46 8.05
CA ASN A 82 -9.70 28.43 7.65
C ASN A 82 -10.12 27.78 6.31
N SER A 83 -9.30 26.96 5.66
CA SER A 83 -9.76 26.18 4.48
C SER A 83 -10.70 25.02 4.88
N LYS A 84 -11.91 24.97 4.28
CA LYS A 84 -12.93 23.91 4.48
C LYS A 84 -12.62 22.55 3.84
N ARG A 85 -11.53 22.43 3.07
CA ARG A 85 -11.13 21.18 2.40
C ARG A 85 -10.31 20.28 3.34
N PRO A 86 -10.44 18.94 3.29
CA PRO A 86 -9.38 18.05 3.72
C PRO A 86 -8.15 18.35 2.87
N THR A 87 -7.08 18.83 3.48
CA THR A 87 -5.90 19.40 2.81
C THR A 87 -4.79 18.37 2.57
N TYR A 88 -5.14 17.10 2.61
CA TYR A 88 -4.24 15.95 2.45
C TYR A 88 -5.05 14.69 2.16
N VAL A 89 -4.55 13.84 1.27
CA VAL A 89 -5.03 12.47 1.10
C VAL A 89 -4.09 11.54 1.86
N THR A 90 -4.52 11.13 3.06
CA THR A 90 -3.71 10.31 3.96
C THR A 90 -4.39 8.99 4.24
N TYR A 91 -3.67 7.91 4.01
CA TYR A 91 -4.13 6.59 4.40
C TYR A 91 -3.96 6.35 5.89
N ILE A 92 -5.04 5.92 6.54
CA ILE A 92 -5.01 5.45 7.92
C ILE A 92 -5.29 3.95 7.92
N PRO A 93 -4.28 3.10 8.25
CA PRO A 93 -4.46 1.65 8.27
C PRO A 93 -5.51 1.23 9.30
N GLN A 94 -6.35 0.25 8.95
CA GLN A 94 -7.43 -0.22 9.82
C GLN A 94 -7.10 -1.59 10.46
N ASN A 95 -6.17 -2.37 9.90
CA ASN A 95 -5.80 -3.70 10.41
C ASN A 95 -4.44 -3.73 11.14
N LEU A 96 -4.17 -2.73 11.99
CA LEU A 96 -2.92 -2.66 12.76
C LEU A 96 -2.82 -3.81 13.77
N GLY A 97 -1.76 -4.61 13.68
CA GLY A 97 -1.41 -5.61 14.69
C GLY A 97 -1.85 -7.05 14.41
N LYS A 98 -2.53 -7.32 13.29
CA LYS A 98 -2.61 -8.70 12.77
C LYS A 98 -1.22 -9.04 12.21
N PRO A 99 -0.65 -10.24 12.49
CA PRO A 99 0.59 -10.63 11.84
C PRO A 99 0.36 -10.48 10.34
N ALA A 100 1.27 -9.78 9.67
CA ALA A 100 1.39 -9.94 8.24
C ALA A 100 1.52 -11.44 8.02
N ARG A 101 0.46 -12.10 7.53
CA ARG A 101 0.68 -13.36 6.82
C ARG A 101 1.69 -12.95 5.76
N GLN A 102 2.91 -13.49 5.87
CA GLN A 102 4.00 -13.16 4.96
C GLN A 102 3.36 -13.11 3.57
N ILE A 103 3.46 -11.96 2.91
CA ILE A 103 3.17 -11.87 1.47
C ILE A 103 3.88 -13.08 0.91
N GLN A 104 3.11 -14.08 0.47
CA GLN A 104 3.67 -15.38 0.18
C GLN A 104 4.74 -15.15 -0.89
N GLY A 105 5.93 -15.71 -0.62
CA GLY A 105 7.16 -15.31 -1.25
C GLY A 105 7.13 -15.48 -2.77
N GLY A 106 7.30 -14.37 -3.48
CA GLY A 106 7.34 -14.37 -4.94
C GLY A 106 8.42 -13.48 -5.57
N THR A 107 9.27 -12.81 -4.81
CA THR A 107 10.43 -12.10 -5.40
C THR A 107 11.71 -12.59 -4.75
N ARG A 108 12.30 -13.64 -5.34
CA ARG A 108 13.75 -13.84 -5.29
C ARG A 108 14.36 -12.50 -5.68
N SER A 109 15.01 -11.85 -4.72
CA SER A 109 15.53 -10.46 -4.76
C SER A 109 16.64 -10.22 -5.80
N GLY A 110 16.80 -11.12 -6.77
CA GLY A 110 17.88 -11.16 -7.74
C GLY A 110 17.41 -10.89 -9.17
N ILE A 111 18.35 -10.42 -9.97
CA ILE A 111 18.21 -10.36 -11.43
C ILE A 111 17.98 -11.79 -11.94
N ARG A 112 16.89 -12.01 -12.68
CA ARG A 112 16.63 -13.29 -13.37
C ARG A 112 17.24 -13.22 -14.75
N LEU A 113 18.20 -14.09 -15.01
CA LEU A 113 18.84 -14.22 -16.31
C LEU A 113 18.11 -15.30 -17.09
N SER A 114 17.77 -14.99 -18.33
CA SER A 114 17.35 -16.00 -19.31
C SER A 114 18.53 -16.91 -19.67
N GLU A 115 18.27 -17.99 -20.41
CA GLU A 115 19.32 -18.88 -20.93
C GLU A 115 20.40 -18.14 -21.74
N SER A 116 20.04 -17.01 -22.37
CA SER A 116 20.99 -16.14 -23.10
C SER A 116 21.81 -15.20 -22.20
N GLY A 117 21.64 -15.28 -20.87
CA GLY A 117 22.34 -14.42 -19.91
C GLY A 117 21.80 -12.99 -19.83
N GLN A 118 20.67 -12.69 -20.48
CA GLN A 118 20.06 -11.36 -20.44
C GLN A 118 18.96 -11.27 -19.39
N ALA A 119 18.95 -10.14 -18.67
CA ALA A 119 17.92 -9.81 -17.71
C ALA A 119 16.72 -9.15 -18.40
N CYS A 120 15.54 -9.75 -18.23
CA CYS A 120 14.27 -9.20 -18.71
C CYS A 120 13.91 -7.86 -18.04
N MET A 121 14.40 -7.64 -16.81
CA MET A 121 14.22 -6.40 -16.05
C MET A 121 15.57 -5.98 -15.45
N PRO A 122 16.44 -5.29 -16.21
CA PRO A 122 17.82 -4.97 -15.80
C PRO A 122 17.91 -3.78 -14.83
N GLY A 123 16.82 -3.04 -14.62
CA GLY A 123 16.79 -1.84 -13.78
C GLY A 123 16.94 -2.11 -12.28
N LYS A 124 17.32 -1.07 -11.52
CA LYS A 124 17.43 -1.15 -10.04
C LYS A 124 16.08 -1.11 -9.33
N LYS A 125 15.10 -0.39 -9.91
CA LYS A 125 13.74 -0.32 -9.38
C LYS A 125 13.01 -1.62 -9.69
N ARG A 126 12.16 -2.06 -8.76
CA ARG A 126 11.48 -3.35 -8.81
C ARG A 126 10.02 -3.19 -9.21
N LEU A 127 9.45 -4.23 -9.81
CA LEU A 127 8.00 -4.37 -9.93
C LEU A 127 7.38 -4.16 -8.55
N THR A 128 6.47 -3.19 -8.43
CA THR A 128 5.91 -2.78 -7.14
C THR A 128 4.41 -2.62 -7.28
N ALA A 129 3.63 -3.33 -6.46
CA ALA A 129 2.21 -3.06 -6.33
C ALA A 129 2.00 -1.79 -5.52
N LEU A 130 1.10 -0.91 -5.95
CA LEU A 130 0.77 0.30 -5.22
C LEU A 130 -0.22 -0.01 -4.10
N THR A 131 0.22 -0.83 -3.15
CA THR A 131 -0.54 -1.21 -1.96
C THR A 131 0.14 -0.67 -0.71
N PRO A 132 -0.61 -0.29 0.34
CA PRO A 132 -0.01 0.26 1.53
C PRO A 132 0.86 -0.80 2.20
N THR A 133 2.16 -0.53 2.40
CA THR A 133 3.06 -1.48 3.05
C THR A 133 2.72 -1.67 4.54
N LEU A 134 1.83 -0.83 5.07
CA LEU A 134 1.37 -0.78 6.46
C LEU A 134 0.10 -1.61 6.72
N ASP A 135 -0.52 -2.17 5.69
CA ASP A 135 -1.70 -3.03 5.80
C ASP A 135 -1.53 -4.25 4.90
N VAL A 136 -1.87 -5.43 5.42
CA VAL A 136 -1.70 -6.71 4.69
C VAL A 136 -2.92 -7.09 3.87
N MET A 137 -4.03 -6.34 4.00
CA MET A 137 -5.26 -6.60 3.28
C MET A 137 -5.87 -5.27 2.83
N GLN A 138 -5.80 -5.00 1.53
CA GLN A 138 -6.50 -3.87 0.94
C GLN A 138 -8.00 -4.02 1.20
N ARG A 139 -8.68 -2.89 1.35
CA ARG A 139 -10.14 -2.84 1.46
C ARG A 139 -10.65 -1.96 0.35
N THR A 140 -11.75 -2.38 -0.26
CA THR A 140 -12.45 -1.57 -1.25
C THR A 140 -13.94 -1.54 -1.06
N THR A 141 -14.60 -0.44 -1.46
CA THR A 141 -16.06 -0.40 -1.58
C THR A 141 -16.55 -0.80 -2.98
N SER A 142 -15.66 -0.74 -3.98
CA SER A 142 -16.00 -1.02 -5.37
C SER A 142 -16.28 -2.50 -5.64
N ALA A 143 -17.29 -2.74 -6.48
CA ALA A 143 -17.56 -4.05 -7.08
C ALA A 143 -16.53 -4.42 -8.17
N TYR A 144 -15.95 -3.39 -8.79
CA TYR A 144 -15.02 -3.45 -9.91
C TYR A 144 -13.82 -2.55 -9.57
N PRO A 145 -12.87 -3.02 -8.74
CA PRO A 145 -11.75 -2.20 -8.29
C PRO A 145 -10.75 -1.90 -9.42
N THR A 146 -9.90 -0.90 -9.17
CA THR A 146 -8.80 -0.50 -10.05
C THR A 146 -7.48 -0.71 -9.34
N PHE A 147 -6.70 -1.67 -9.83
CA PHE A 147 -5.37 -1.98 -9.32
C PHE A 147 -4.31 -1.13 -9.99
N LEU A 148 -3.29 -0.70 -9.23
CA LEU A 148 -2.17 0.07 -9.76
C LEU A 148 -0.84 -0.61 -9.46
N PHE A 149 0.04 -0.62 -10.46
CA PHE A 149 1.37 -1.23 -10.37
C PHE A 149 2.42 -0.32 -10.99
N TYR A 150 3.59 -0.21 -10.36
CA TYR A 150 4.77 0.38 -10.97
C TYR A 150 5.53 -0.71 -11.73
N VAL A 151 5.66 -0.51 -13.05
CA VAL A 151 6.35 -1.40 -13.98
C VAL A 151 7.69 -0.76 -14.36
N PRO A 152 8.84 -1.33 -13.94
CA PRO A 152 10.16 -0.87 -14.38
C PRO A 152 10.37 -1.09 -15.87
N GLN A 153 11.44 -0.50 -16.42
CA GLN A 153 11.85 -0.78 -17.79
C GLN A 153 12.12 -2.28 -17.95
N THR A 154 11.48 -2.90 -18.93
CA THR A 154 11.55 -4.34 -19.18
C THR A 154 11.45 -4.65 -20.68
N SER A 155 11.94 -5.81 -21.08
CA SER A 155 11.76 -6.38 -22.42
C SER A 155 10.61 -7.41 -22.49
N ALA A 156 9.90 -7.64 -21.38
CA ALA A 156 8.76 -8.56 -21.34
C ALA A 156 7.66 -8.11 -22.31
N PRO A 157 7.13 -9.02 -23.16
CA PRO A 157 6.10 -8.64 -24.14
C PRO A 157 4.74 -8.36 -23.49
N VAL A 158 4.42 -9.03 -22.38
CA VAL A 158 3.11 -8.94 -21.73
C VAL A 158 3.21 -8.96 -20.22
N MET A 159 2.16 -8.44 -19.60
CA MET A 159 1.85 -8.50 -18.19
C MET A 159 0.49 -9.16 -17.98
N GLU A 160 0.26 -9.73 -16.80
CA GLU A 160 -0.93 -10.52 -16.47
C GLU A 160 -1.44 -10.16 -15.08
N LEU A 161 -2.75 -9.91 -14.96
CA LEU A 161 -3.44 -9.77 -13.69
C LEU A 161 -4.39 -10.96 -13.51
N VAL A 162 -4.23 -11.69 -12.41
CA VAL A 162 -5.11 -12.79 -12.00
C VAL A 162 -5.75 -12.42 -10.67
N LEU A 163 -7.06 -12.64 -10.53
CA LEU A 163 -7.76 -12.62 -9.25
C LEU A 163 -8.36 -13.99 -8.98
N SER A 164 -8.21 -14.44 -7.75
CA SER A 164 -8.78 -15.68 -7.23
C SER A 164 -9.64 -15.43 -5.98
N ASP A 165 -10.63 -16.27 -5.73
CA ASP A 165 -11.43 -16.24 -4.50
C ASP A 165 -10.73 -16.93 -3.32
N GLU A 166 -11.45 -17.10 -2.20
CA GLU A 166 -10.93 -17.69 -0.96
C GLU A 166 -10.66 -19.20 -1.09
N GLU A 167 -11.22 -19.82 -2.14
CA GLU A 167 -11.07 -21.23 -2.49
C GLU A 167 -10.06 -21.43 -3.65
N ASP A 168 -9.26 -20.41 -3.96
CA ASP A 168 -8.25 -20.38 -5.03
C ASP A 168 -8.83 -20.55 -6.46
N ASN A 169 -10.13 -20.35 -6.66
CA ASN A 169 -10.72 -20.35 -8.00
C ASN A 169 -10.43 -19.02 -8.68
N VAL A 170 -9.92 -19.07 -9.92
CA VAL A 170 -9.69 -17.86 -10.73
C VAL A 170 -11.04 -17.25 -11.12
N VAL A 171 -11.30 -16.02 -10.66
CA VAL A 171 -12.52 -15.25 -10.95
C VAL A 171 -12.31 -14.17 -12.00
N TYR A 172 -11.06 -13.78 -12.24
CA TYR A 172 -10.68 -12.85 -13.31
C TYR A 172 -9.24 -13.11 -13.75
N GLN A 173 -9.01 -13.04 -15.06
CA GLN A 173 -7.67 -13.10 -15.63
C GLN A 173 -7.61 -12.19 -16.85
N GLN A 174 -6.56 -11.37 -16.93
CA GLN A 174 -6.34 -10.49 -18.07
C GLN A 174 -4.85 -10.39 -18.40
N THR A 175 -4.52 -10.63 -19.66
CA THR A 175 -3.18 -10.39 -20.22
C THR A 175 -3.19 -9.09 -21.03
N LEU A 176 -2.16 -8.26 -20.86
CA LEU A 176 -2.02 -6.95 -21.47
C LEU A 176 -0.60 -6.76 -22.03
N PRO A 177 -0.41 -6.00 -23.12
CA PRO A 177 0.92 -5.63 -23.58
C PRO A 177 1.64 -4.77 -22.53
N THR A 178 2.94 -4.95 -22.39
CA THR A 178 3.77 -4.14 -21.48
C THR A 178 3.89 -2.69 -21.99
N PRO A 179 3.86 -1.66 -21.12
CA PRO A 179 4.08 -0.27 -21.54
C PRO A 179 5.48 -0.07 -22.14
N SER A 180 5.59 0.82 -23.12
CA SER A 180 6.86 1.13 -23.80
C SER A 180 7.87 1.89 -22.92
N LYS A 181 7.39 2.51 -21.84
CA LYS A 181 8.19 3.25 -20.85
C LYS A 181 7.88 2.74 -19.45
N ALA A 182 8.90 2.77 -18.59
CA ALA A 182 8.71 2.56 -17.16
C ALA A 182 7.72 3.56 -16.58
N GLY A 183 6.88 3.10 -15.65
CA GLY A 183 5.89 3.96 -15.00
C GLY A 183 4.79 3.18 -14.30
N ILE A 184 3.79 3.91 -13.83
CA ILE A 184 2.65 3.40 -13.07
C ILE A 184 1.51 3.10 -14.05
N VAL A 185 1.08 1.84 -14.10
CA VAL A 185 -0.08 1.37 -14.86
C VAL A 185 -1.30 1.26 -13.95
N SER A 186 -2.49 1.44 -14.53
CA SER A 186 -3.78 1.38 -13.83
C SER A 186 -4.69 0.42 -14.58
N LEU A 187 -5.15 -0.62 -13.88
CA LEU A 187 -5.89 -1.76 -14.40
C LEU A 187 -7.22 -1.88 -13.69
N SER A 188 -8.31 -1.55 -14.38
CA SER A 188 -9.66 -1.63 -13.83
C SER A 188 -10.32 -2.95 -14.21
N LEU A 189 -10.97 -3.60 -13.24
CA LEU A 189 -11.89 -4.68 -13.54
C LEU A 189 -13.04 -4.11 -14.39
N PRO A 190 -13.31 -4.67 -15.59
CA PRO A 190 -14.33 -4.13 -16.46
C PRO A 190 -15.73 -4.47 -15.94
N GLU A 191 -16.62 -3.49 -15.92
CA GLU A 191 -18.05 -3.68 -15.65
C GLU A 191 -18.73 -4.25 -16.90
N LYS A 192 -18.54 -5.55 -17.14
CA LYS A 192 -19.10 -6.29 -18.29
C LYS A 192 -19.83 -7.56 -17.81
N PRO A 193 -20.83 -8.07 -18.56
CA PRO A 193 -21.58 -9.26 -18.18
C PRO A 193 -20.73 -10.50 -17.89
N ASP A 194 -19.62 -10.66 -18.62
CA ASP A 194 -18.74 -11.82 -18.50
C ASP A 194 -17.69 -11.70 -17.38
N VAL A 195 -17.67 -10.57 -16.65
CA VAL A 195 -16.73 -10.33 -15.55
C VAL A 195 -17.50 -10.26 -14.24
N LEU A 196 -17.19 -11.22 -13.36
CA LEU A 196 -17.80 -11.30 -12.04
C LEU A 196 -17.36 -10.12 -11.17
N SER A 197 -18.33 -9.37 -10.65
CA SER A 197 -18.07 -8.39 -9.61
C SER A 197 -17.57 -9.06 -8.34
N LEU A 198 -16.66 -8.39 -7.62
CA LEU A 198 -16.29 -8.83 -6.28
C LEU A 198 -17.51 -8.79 -5.36
N LYS A 199 -17.70 -9.75 -4.46
CA LYS A 199 -18.85 -9.81 -3.54
C LYS A 199 -18.53 -9.14 -2.21
N ALA A 200 -19.47 -8.37 -1.66
CA ALA A 200 -19.28 -7.73 -0.36
C ALA A 200 -19.07 -8.78 0.74
N GLY A 201 -18.15 -8.50 1.67
CA GLY A 201 -17.73 -9.40 2.74
C GLY A 201 -16.69 -10.45 2.32
N LYS A 202 -16.44 -10.62 1.01
CA LYS A 202 -15.49 -11.61 0.50
C LYS A 202 -14.09 -11.05 0.29
N THR A 203 -13.11 -11.92 0.51
CA THR A 203 -11.69 -11.66 0.27
C THR A 203 -11.30 -12.28 -1.08
N TYR A 204 -10.43 -11.61 -1.79
CA TYR A 204 -9.86 -12.08 -3.04
C TYR A 204 -8.34 -11.96 -2.98
N HIS A 205 -7.66 -12.89 -3.62
CA HIS A 205 -6.23 -12.85 -3.85
C HIS A 205 -5.97 -12.34 -5.26
N TRP A 206 -4.89 -11.57 -5.42
CA TRP A 206 -4.47 -11.13 -6.74
C TRP A 206 -2.99 -11.33 -6.94
N ASP A 207 -2.62 -11.68 -8.17
CA ASP A 207 -1.26 -11.78 -8.66
C ASP A 207 -1.10 -10.90 -9.89
N PHE A 208 -0.06 -10.08 -9.90
CA PHE A 208 0.34 -9.31 -11.06
C PHE A 208 1.74 -9.73 -11.52
N SER A 209 1.80 -10.25 -12.73
CA SER A 209 3.00 -10.85 -13.31
C SER A 209 3.48 -10.06 -14.53
N VAL A 210 4.79 -9.81 -14.61
CA VAL A 210 5.47 -9.39 -15.83
C VAL A 210 6.12 -10.64 -16.44
N ILE A 211 5.61 -11.06 -17.60
CA ILE A 211 5.94 -12.35 -18.22
C ILE A 211 7.15 -12.18 -19.13
N CYS A 212 8.31 -12.63 -18.67
CA CYS A 212 9.57 -12.47 -19.37
C CYS A 212 9.75 -13.46 -20.52
N ASP A 213 9.32 -14.70 -20.28
CA ASP A 213 9.32 -15.79 -21.24
C ASP A 213 8.01 -16.56 -21.10
N ARG A 214 7.24 -16.67 -22.19
CA ARG A 214 5.95 -17.38 -22.17
C ARG A 214 6.11 -18.89 -22.04
N SER A 215 7.26 -19.44 -22.46
CA SER A 215 7.61 -20.85 -22.29
C SER A 215 8.22 -21.16 -20.93
N ASP A 216 8.84 -20.18 -20.27
CA ASP A 216 9.39 -20.33 -18.91
C ASP A 216 8.87 -19.26 -17.95
N ARG A 217 7.69 -19.56 -17.37
CA ARG A 217 7.04 -18.72 -16.34
C ARG A 217 7.86 -18.62 -15.04
N GLN A 218 8.93 -19.43 -14.85
CA GLN A 218 9.80 -19.28 -13.67
C GLN A 218 10.65 -18.01 -13.73
N LEU A 219 10.76 -17.36 -14.89
CA LEU A 219 11.47 -16.10 -15.06
C LEU A 219 10.59 -14.88 -14.75
N ASP A 220 9.32 -15.08 -14.44
CA ASP A 220 8.38 -14.00 -14.19
C ASP A 220 8.71 -13.19 -12.93
N TYR A 221 8.46 -11.90 -13.03
CA TYR A 221 8.42 -11.01 -11.87
C TYR A 221 6.97 -10.91 -11.41
N VAL A 222 6.71 -11.30 -10.16
CA VAL A 222 5.36 -11.35 -9.61
C VAL A 222 5.28 -10.51 -8.33
N VAL A 223 4.22 -9.73 -8.22
CA VAL A 223 3.77 -9.10 -6.98
C VAL A 223 2.35 -9.57 -6.67
N SER A 224 2.05 -9.76 -5.39
CA SER A 224 0.80 -10.39 -4.96
C SER A 224 0.21 -9.65 -3.77
N GLY A 225 -1.09 -9.80 -3.57
CA GLY A 225 -1.76 -9.26 -2.39
C GLY A 225 -3.18 -9.77 -2.22
N SER A 226 -3.91 -9.12 -1.33
CA SER A 226 -5.28 -9.49 -0.99
C SER A 226 -6.14 -8.25 -0.88
N ILE A 227 -7.37 -8.35 -1.38
CA ILE A 227 -8.37 -7.29 -1.34
C ILE A 227 -9.69 -7.81 -0.81
N GLN A 228 -10.27 -7.12 0.16
CA GLN A 228 -11.60 -7.43 0.68
C GLN A 228 -12.59 -6.36 0.20
N ARG A 229 -13.69 -6.79 -0.43
CA ARG A 229 -14.80 -5.87 -0.73
C ARG A 229 -15.63 -5.69 0.52
N ILE A 230 -15.68 -4.47 1.05
CA ILE A 230 -16.46 -4.11 2.22
C ILE A 230 -17.79 -3.54 1.76
N ALA A 231 -18.88 -3.94 2.42
CA ALA A 231 -20.16 -3.30 2.21
C ALA A 231 -20.04 -1.81 2.56
N PRO A 232 -20.39 -0.89 1.64
CA PRO A 232 -20.23 0.52 1.89
C PRO A 232 -21.13 0.98 3.04
N ASP A 233 -20.57 1.69 4.01
CA ASP A 233 -21.32 2.27 5.12
C ASP A 233 -22.25 3.38 4.62
N ALA A 234 -23.49 3.42 5.12
CA ALA A 234 -24.49 4.36 4.63
C ALA A 234 -24.11 5.83 4.92
N ALA A 235 -23.46 6.10 6.06
CA ALA A 235 -22.98 7.43 6.39
C ALA A 235 -21.83 7.83 5.46
N LEU A 236 -20.84 6.95 5.27
CA LEU A 236 -19.75 7.15 4.30
C LEU A 236 -20.29 7.43 2.89
N MET A 237 -21.22 6.62 2.39
CA MET A 237 -21.81 6.81 1.04
C MET A 237 -22.55 8.13 0.90
N SER A 238 -23.23 8.58 1.95
CA SER A 238 -23.92 9.87 1.95
C SER A 238 -22.91 11.02 1.88
N GLU A 239 -21.78 10.91 2.58
CA GLU A 239 -20.74 11.94 2.61
C GLU A 239 -20.04 12.06 1.24
N ILE A 240 -19.57 10.94 0.67
CA ILE A 240 -18.81 10.97 -0.60
C ILE A 240 -19.66 11.43 -1.79
N LYS A 241 -20.98 11.20 -1.79
CA LYS A 241 -21.88 11.62 -2.88
C LYS A 241 -22.04 13.14 -2.97
N GLN A 242 -21.75 13.88 -1.91
CA GLN A 242 -21.98 15.32 -1.82
C GLN A 242 -20.73 16.16 -2.07
N VAL A 243 -19.57 15.51 -2.22
CA VAL A 243 -18.27 16.17 -2.33
C VAL A 243 -17.61 15.90 -3.66
N LYS A 244 -16.60 16.72 -3.99
CA LYS A 244 -15.85 16.60 -5.25
C LYS A 244 -14.88 15.42 -5.20
N PRO A 245 -14.43 14.87 -6.35
CA PRO A 245 -13.56 13.69 -6.39
C PRO A 245 -12.29 13.81 -5.52
N GLU A 246 -11.67 14.98 -5.45
CA GLU A 246 -10.48 15.22 -4.61
C GLU A 246 -10.80 14.99 -3.12
N GLU A 247 -11.97 15.45 -2.68
CA GLU A 247 -12.45 15.29 -1.31
C GLU A 247 -12.91 13.84 -1.04
N GLN A 248 -13.49 13.17 -2.04
CA GLN A 248 -13.81 11.74 -1.96
C GLN A 248 -12.55 10.91 -1.71
N ALA A 249 -11.47 11.16 -2.46
CA ALA A 249 -10.21 10.46 -2.30
C ALA A 249 -9.65 10.62 -0.87
N ALA A 250 -9.71 11.82 -0.30
CA ALA A 250 -9.30 12.08 1.08
C ALA A 250 -10.13 11.29 2.09
N ILE A 251 -11.46 11.30 1.95
CA ILE A 251 -12.39 10.59 2.85
C ILE A 251 -12.16 9.07 2.80
N TYR A 252 -11.99 8.51 1.60
CA TYR A 252 -11.69 7.08 1.43
C TYR A 252 -10.37 6.68 2.11
N ALA A 253 -9.31 7.46 1.91
CA ALA A 253 -8.01 7.19 2.52
C ALA A 253 -8.09 7.22 4.06
N LEU A 254 -8.79 8.20 4.63
CA LEU A 254 -9.00 8.34 6.08
C LEU A 254 -9.85 7.19 6.65
N SER A 255 -10.76 6.67 5.85
CA SER A 255 -11.65 5.54 6.19
C SER A 255 -10.99 4.17 5.99
N GLY A 256 -9.74 4.14 5.53
CA GLY A 256 -8.98 2.92 5.30
C GLY A 256 -9.34 2.19 4.00
N PHE A 257 -9.86 2.90 3.01
CA PHE A 257 -10.13 2.43 1.65
C PHE A 257 -9.05 2.95 0.70
N TRP A 258 -7.85 2.38 0.83
CA TRP A 258 -6.69 2.74 0.01
C TRP A 258 -6.99 2.66 -1.48
N GLU A 259 -7.61 1.55 -1.90
CA GLU A 259 -7.84 1.24 -3.31
C GLU A 259 -8.76 2.29 -3.96
N ASP A 260 -9.88 2.61 -3.32
CA ASP A 260 -10.84 3.58 -3.83
C ASP A 260 -10.21 4.98 -3.91
N SER A 261 -9.42 5.37 -2.91
CA SER A 261 -8.69 6.64 -2.92
C SER A 261 -7.67 6.71 -4.05
N LEU A 262 -6.86 5.65 -4.22
CA LEU A 262 -5.82 5.59 -5.24
C LEU A 262 -6.41 5.58 -6.65
N ALA A 263 -7.53 4.87 -6.86
CA ALA A 263 -8.25 4.86 -8.12
C ALA A 263 -8.69 6.28 -8.51
N ILE A 264 -9.33 7.02 -7.58
CA ILE A 264 -9.78 8.39 -7.83
C ILE A 264 -8.60 9.33 -8.15
N LEU A 265 -7.53 9.30 -7.34
CA LEU A 265 -6.36 10.15 -7.61
C LEU A 265 -5.66 9.80 -8.91
N SER A 266 -5.67 8.53 -9.32
CA SER A 266 -5.08 8.13 -10.59
C SER A 266 -5.84 8.72 -11.78
N GLU A 267 -7.17 8.76 -11.74
CA GLU A 267 -7.99 9.38 -12.78
C GLU A 267 -7.85 10.90 -12.78
N LEU A 268 -7.85 11.53 -11.60
CA LEU A 268 -7.60 12.97 -11.48
C LEU A 268 -6.23 13.36 -12.05
N ARG A 269 -5.19 12.56 -11.79
CA ARG A 269 -3.84 12.82 -12.32
C ARG A 269 -3.76 12.56 -13.82
N LYS A 270 -4.55 11.64 -14.38
CA LYS A 270 -4.69 11.45 -15.84
C LYS A 270 -5.39 12.64 -16.50
N SER A 271 -6.48 13.14 -15.91
CA SER A 271 -7.26 14.25 -16.47
C SER A 271 -6.59 15.62 -16.30
N SER A 272 -5.80 15.78 -15.24
CA SER A 272 -5.19 17.05 -14.84
C SER A 272 -3.70 16.89 -14.49
N PRO A 273 -2.84 16.46 -15.44
CA PRO A 273 -1.46 16.03 -15.16
C PRO A 273 -0.53 17.13 -14.63
N ASN A 274 -0.87 18.41 -14.87
CA ASN A 274 -0.07 19.56 -14.43
C ASN A 274 -0.64 20.25 -13.19
N ASP A 275 -1.69 19.71 -12.57
CA ASP A 275 -2.28 20.29 -11.36
C ASP A 275 -1.36 19.98 -10.15
N PRO A 276 -0.78 21.01 -9.50
CA PRO A 276 0.13 20.80 -8.38
C PRO A 276 -0.58 20.25 -7.14
N THR A 277 -1.87 20.51 -6.96
CA THR A 277 -2.65 19.98 -5.84
C THR A 277 -2.83 18.48 -5.99
N ILE A 278 -3.28 18.02 -7.16
CA ILE A 278 -3.46 16.58 -7.44
C ILE A 278 -2.13 15.83 -7.35
N LYS A 279 -1.05 16.44 -7.84
CA LYS A 279 0.30 15.86 -7.69
C LYS A 279 0.69 15.69 -6.22
N ASN A 280 0.46 16.70 -5.39
CA ASN A 280 0.77 16.64 -3.96
C ASN A 280 -0.09 15.60 -3.23
N ASP A 281 -1.40 15.55 -3.52
CA ASP A 281 -2.32 14.58 -2.92
C ASP A 281 -1.92 13.13 -3.26
N TRP A 282 -1.51 12.90 -4.51
CA TRP A 282 -0.95 11.62 -4.95
C TRP A 282 0.32 11.25 -4.18
N GLU A 283 1.29 12.17 -4.10
CA GLU A 283 2.55 11.92 -3.40
C GLU A 283 2.34 11.71 -1.89
N ASP A 284 1.40 12.43 -1.27
CA ASP A 284 1.04 12.27 0.14
C ASP A 284 0.40 10.90 0.40
N LEU A 285 -0.54 10.46 -0.44
CA LEU A 285 -1.16 9.15 -0.31
C LEU A 285 -0.09 8.05 -0.38
N LEU A 286 0.74 8.06 -1.43
CA LEU A 286 1.80 7.06 -1.60
C LEU A 286 2.81 7.07 -0.46
N ARG A 287 3.24 8.23 0.01
CA ARG A 287 4.12 8.34 1.17
C ARG A 287 3.47 7.78 2.43
N SER A 288 2.19 8.08 2.67
CA SER A 288 1.46 7.58 3.84
C SER A 288 1.32 6.05 3.83
N GLY A 289 1.27 5.43 2.64
CA GLY A 289 1.30 3.98 2.45
C GLY A 289 2.71 3.37 2.37
N GLY A 290 3.78 4.16 2.55
CA GLY A 290 5.17 3.66 2.52
C GLY A 290 5.79 3.48 1.12
N LEU A 291 5.18 4.07 0.08
CA LEU A 291 5.56 3.95 -1.33
C LEU A 291 6.27 5.21 -1.88
N GLU A 292 7.01 5.94 -1.03
CA GLU A 292 7.60 7.22 -1.45
C GLU A 292 8.59 7.10 -2.62
N GLU A 293 9.29 5.98 -2.73
CA GLU A 293 10.34 5.75 -3.74
C GLU A 293 9.82 5.74 -5.19
N ILE A 294 8.51 5.49 -5.35
CA ILE A 294 7.81 5.47 -6.63
C ILE A 294 6.78 6.60 -6.75
N ALA A 295 6.68 7.49 -5.77
CA ALA A 295 5.60 8.48 -5.72
C ALA A 295 5.62 9.47 -6.89
N GLN A 296 6.81 9.78 -7.38
CA GLN A 296 7.04 10.71 -8.49
C GLN A 296 7.08 10.04 -9.86
N GLU A 297 6.94 8.72 -9.93
CA GLU A 297 6.90 8.00 -11.20
C GLU A 297 5.68 8.45 -12.04
N PRO A 298 5.79 8.45 -13.38
CA PRO A 298 4.70 8.89 -14.24
C PRO A 298 3.59 7.85 -14.29
N LEU A 299 2.34 8.31 -14.39
CA LEU A 299 1.26 7.45 -14.91
C LEU A 299 1.49 7.28 -16.40
N VAL A 300 1.59 6.03 -16.86
CA VAL A 300 1.77 5.72 -18.27
C VAL A 300 0.46 5.21 -18.84
N PRO A 301 0.10 5.59 -20.09
CA PRO A 301 -1.04 4.99 -20.77
C PRO A 301 -0.82 3.48 -20.82
N CYS A 302 -1.75 2.73 -20.27
CA CYS A 302 -1.71 1.28 -20.35
C CYS A 302 -2.81 0.78 -21.28
N CYS A 303 -2.31 0.11 -22.31
CA CYS A 303 -2.75 -1.21 -22.73
C CYS A 303 -4.23 -1.32 -23.12
N THR A 304 -4.62 -0.60 -24.17
CA THR A 304 -5.80 -1.00 -24.94
C THR A 304 -5.49 -2.30 -25.67
N ILE A 305 -6.34 -3.31 -25.45
CA ILE A 305 -6.37 -4.51 -26.29
C ILE A 305 -6.80 -4.02 -27.67
N HIS A 306 -5.89 -3.99 -28.64
CA HIS A 306 -6.22 -3.79 -30.05
C HIS A 306 -6.75 -5.10 -30.64
#